data_AF-A8MLJ1-F1
#
_entry.id   AF-A8MLJ1-F1
#
_cell.length_a   1.000
_cell.length_b   1.000
_cell.length_c   1.000
_cell.angle_alpha   90.00
_cell.angle_beta   90.00
_cell.angle_gamma   90.00
#
_symmetry.space_group_name_H-M   'P 1'
#
loop_
_entity.id
_entity.type
_entity.pdbx_description
1 polymer ?
#
loop_
_entity_poly.entity_id
_entity_poly.type
_entity_poly.pdbx_seq_one_letter_code
_entity_poly.pdbx_strand_id
1 'polypeptide(L)'
;MQITIIGGGEGGSSILKTFMKMKDLEVVGIVDIDENAPGIQLAKEIGINYGSSVREMLLKKTDLIVEVTGSNRVSDEIDMHNVHQAEVIHSAGAKLMTLLVKNEEKLTKQLEIQMNEIRNISYVTGESVMKMHESITHTTSLSDTLNEFADRTIKHVKETDQIIKFINKITQQTNILGLNASIEAARAGEHGRGFAIVAKEVQKLATNSEDFTKKIGEILGKISDEIFSVTKEIEQLNTITQNQHHMGAELQSAVAQLSESLK
;
A
#
# COMPACT_ATOMS: atom_id res chain seq x y z
N MET A 1 -4.35 -46.56 -15.89
CA MET A 1 -5.40 -46.87 -16.90
C MET A 1 -4.80 -46.61 -18.28
N GLN A 2 -4.88 -47.59 -19.19
CA GLN A 2 -4.34 -47.50 -20.56
C GLN A 2 -5.35 -46.85 -21.48
N ILE A 3 -4.94 -45.79 -22.18
CA ILE A 3 -5.81 -44.96 -23.01
C ILE A 3 -5.34 -44.92 -24.44
N THR A 4 -6.27 -45.08 -25.38
CA THR A 4 -6.06 -44.83 -26.81
C THR A 4 -6.86 -43.62 -27.26
N ILE A 5 -6.21 -42.68 -27.96
CA ILE A 5 -6.87 -41.50 -28.52
C ILE A 5 -7.07 -41.70 -30.02
N ILE A 6 -8.30 -41.53 -30.52
CA ILE A 6 -8.64 -41.63 -31.94
C ILE A 6 -9.04 -40.23 -32.42
N GLY A 7 -8.24 -39.68 -33.34
CA GLY A 7 -8.25 -38.27 -33.74
C GLY A 7 -7.07 -37.54 -33.09
N GLY A 8 -6.09 -37.15 -33.91
CA GLY A 8 -4.87 -36.44 -33.56
C GLY A 8 -4.86 -34.96 -33.96
N GLY A 9 -5.99 -34.40 -34.40
CA GLY A 9 -6.16 -32.95 -34.56
C GLY A 9 -5.98 -32.16 -33.24
N GLU A 10 -6.33 -30.87 -33.25
CA GLU A 10 -6.15 -29.98 -32.09
C GLU A 10 -6.75 -30.53 -30.78
N GLY A 11 -7.97 -31.08 -30.83
CA GLY A 11 -8.61 -31.65 -29.65
C GLY A 11 -7.89 -32.88 -29.11
N GLY A 12 -7.45 -33.78 -29.99
CA GLY A 12 -6.68 -34.97 -29.63
C GLY A 12 -5.32 -34.64 -29.06
N SER A 13 -4.63 -33.65 -29.64
CA SER A 13 -3.36 -33.13 -29.12
C SER A 13 -3.51 -32.52 -27.72
N SER A 14 -4.56 -31.70 -27.50
CA SER A 14 -4.85 -31.12 -26.18
C SER A 14 -5.13 -32.20 -25.12
N ILE A 15 -5.93 -33.21 -25.46
CA ILE A 15 -6.22 -34.34 -24.56
C ILE A 15 -4.94 -35.14 -24.27
N LEU A 16 -4.14 -35.44 -25.28
CA LEU A 16 -2.86 -36.12 -25.15
C LEU A 16 -1.92 -35.39 -24.18
N LYS A 17 -1.71 -34.08 -24.38
CA LYS A 17 -0.88 -33.24 -23.48
C LYS A 17 -1.37 -33.27 -22.03
N THR A 18 -2.68 -33.28 -21.84
CA THR A 18 -3.29 -33.28 -20.51
C THR A 18 -3.10 -34.62 -19.81
N PHE A 19 -3.40 -35.72 -20.49
CA PHE A 19 -3.25 -37.06 -19.91
C PHE A 19 -1.79 -37.38 -19.56
N MET A 20 -0.83 -36.85 -20.31
CA MET A 20 0.59 -36.99 -19.99
C MET A 20 1.04 -36.31 -18.69
N LYS A 21 0.27 -35.34 -18.19
CA LYS A 21 0.54 -34.72 -16.88
C LYS A 21 -0.03 -35.52 -15.71
N MET A 22 -0.89 -36.52 -15.97
CA MET A 22 -1.58 -37.30 -14.95
C MET A 22 -0.84 -38.60 -14.67
N LYS A 23 -0.44 -38.82 -13.41
CA LYS A 23 0.38 -39.98 -13.02
C LYS A 23 -0.33 -41.33 -13.15
N ASP A 24 -1.66 -41.35 -13.09
CA ASP A 24 -2.46 -42.59 -13.08
C ASP A 24 -2.94 -43.03 -14.48
N LEU A 25 -2.60 -42.26 -15.52
CA LEU A 25 -2.98 -42.49 -16.91
C LEU A 25 -1.76 -42.84 -17.76
N GLU A 26 -1.91 -43.84 -18.63
CA GLU A 26 -0.90 -44.23 -19.60
C GLU A 26 -1.52 -44.14 -20.99
N VAL A 27 -1.08 -43.18 -21.81
CA VAL A 27 -1.55 -43.09 -23.20
C VAL A 27 -0.74 -44.07 -24.05
N VAL A 28 -1.38 -45.16 -24.45
CA VAL A 28 -0.72 -46.27 -25.15
C VAL A 28 -0.70 -46.09 -26.67
N GLY A 29 -1.53 -45.18 -27.20
CA GLY A 29 -1.39 -44.72 -28.58
C GLY A 29 -2.38 -43.66 -29.03
N ILE A 30 -2.04 -43.01 -30.15
CA ILE A 30 -2.89 -42.01 -30.83
C ILE A 30 -3.02 -42.32 -32.33
N VAL A 31 -4.20 -42.10 -32.90
CA VAL A 31 -4.48 -42.37 -34.31
C VAL A 31 -4.99 -41.12 -35.02
N ASP A 32 -4.49 -40.82 -36.20
CA ASP A 32 -5.09 -39.85 -37.13
C ASP A 32 -4.75 -40.24 -38.56
N ILE A 33 -5.68 -39.99 -39.47
CA ILE A 33 -5.46 -40.20 -40.91
C ILE A 33 -4.39 -39.26 -41.46
N ASP A 34 -4.23 -38.08 -40.86
CA ASP A 34 -3.19 -37.12 -41.19
C ASP A 34 -1.96 -37.35 -40.31
N GLU A 35 -0.88 -37.86 -40.92
CA GLU A 35 0.40 -38.09 -40.23
C GLU A 35 1.08 -36.79 -39.75
N ASN A 36 0.63 -35.63 -40.25
CA ASN A 36 1.08 -34.30 -39.84
C ASN A 36 0.19 -33.68 -38.76
N ALA A 37 -0.86 -34.37 -38.31
CA ALA A 37 -1.74 -33.85 -37.28
C ALA A 37 -0.96 -33.53 -35.98
N PRO A 38 -1.30 -32.45 -35.26
CA PRO A 38 -0.55 -31.99 -34.09
C PRO A 38 -0.34 -33.05 -33.00
N GLY A 39 -1.34 -33.91 -32.77
CA GLY A 39 -1.27 -35.01 -31.81
C GLY A 39 -0.32 -36.13 -32.25
N ILE A 40 -0.22 -36.41 -33.56
CA ILE A 40 0.71 -37.40 -34.12
C ILE A 40 2.15 -36.89 -34.02
N GLN A 41 2.39 -35.62 -34.34
CA GLN A 41 3.71 -35.01 -34.20
C GLN A 41 4.16 -35.00 -32.73
N LEU A 42 3.26 -34.63 -31.82
CA LEU A 42 3.55 -34.71 -30.39
C LEU A 42 3.86 -36.14 -29.93
N ALA A 43 3.09 -37.13 -30.38
CA ALA A 43 3.34 -38.53 -30.03
C ALA A 43 4.70 -39.04 -30.52
N LYS A 44 5.15 -38.61 -31.72
CA LYS A 44 6.50 -38.87 -32.23
C LYS A 44 7.58 -38.30 -31.33
N GLU A 45 7.41 -37.05 -30.89
CA GLU A 45 8.38 -36.37 -30.01
C GLU A 45 8.54 -37.07 -28.66
N ILE A 46 7.43 -37.54 -28.08
CA ILE A 46 7.41 -38.14 -26.73
C ILE A 46 7.48 -39.67 -26.73
N GLY A 47 7.60 -40.30 -27.92
CA GLY A 47 7.81 -41.74 -28.05
C GLY A 47 6.58 -42.61 -27.77
N ILE A 48 5.36 -42.07 -27.95
CA ILE A 48 4.11 -42.84 -27.81
C ILE A 48 3.76 -43.48 -29.15
N ASN A 49 3.13 -44.66 -29.12
CA ASN A 49 2.68 -45.30 -30.35
C ASN A 49 1.71 -44.41 -31.13
N TYR A 50 1.90 -44.30 -32.43
CA TYR A 50 0.98 -43.58 -33.30
C TYR A 50 0.70 -44.40 -34.57
N GLY A 51 -0.36 -44.05 -35.29
CA GLY A 51 -0.69 -44.69 -36.57
C GLY A 51 -1.83 -43.98 -37.28
N SER A 52 -2.15 -44.46 -38.48
CA SER A 52 -3.25 -43.94 -39.31
C SER A 52 -4.47 -44.87 -39.40
N SER A 53 -4.36 -46.08 -38.84
CA SER A 53 -5.40 -47.09 -38.84
C SER A 53 -6.00 -47.28 -37.45
N VAL A 54 -7.30 -46.98 -37.30
CA VAL A 54 -8.05 -47.22 -36.06
C VAL A 54 -8.03 -48.71 -35.73
N ARG A 55 -8.35 -49.55 -36.71
CA ARG A 55 -8.37 -51.01 -36.55
C ARG A 55 -7.06 -51.59 -36.02
N GLU A 56 -5.91 -51.15 -36.54
CA GLU A 56 -4.60 -51.65 -36.07
C GLU A 56 -4.31 -51.22 -34.63
N MET A 57 -4.74 -50.01 -34.25
CA MET A 57 -4.54 -49.52 -32.89
C MET A 57 -5.42 -50.25 -31.88
N LEU A 58 -6.67 -50.59 -32.25
CA LEU A 58 -7.62 -51.32 -31.40
C LEU A 58 -7.21 -52.77 -31.13
N LEU A 59 -6.24 -53.33 -31.86
CA LEU A 59 -5.66 -54.64 -31.55
C LEU A 59 -4.79 -54.60 -30.27
N LYS A 60 -4.27 -53.43 -29.91
CA LYS A 60 -3.47 -53.24 -28.70
C LYS A 60 -4.38 -53.21 -27.47
N LYS A 61 -3.86 -53.68 -26.34
CA LYS A 61 -4.59 -53.61 -25.06
C LYS A 61 -4.80 -52.14 -24.69
N THR A 62 -6.04 -51.77 -24.44
CA THR A 62 -6.44 -50.44 -23.96
C THR A 62 -7.64 -50.60 -23.04
N ASP A 63 -7.70 -49.82 -21.98
CA ASP A 63 -8.82 -49.85 -21.02
C ASP A 63 -9.91 -48.83 -21.43
N LEU A 64 -9.50 -47.71 -22.06
CA LEU A 64 -10.37 -46.61 -22.46
C LEU A 64 -10.00 -46.08 -23.86
N ILE A 65 -10.99 -45.88 -24.72
CA ILE A 65 -10.85 -45.28 -26.04
C ILE A 65 -11.50 -43.91 -26.02
N VAL A 66 -10.78 -42.88 -26.47
CA VAL A 66 -11.31 -41.51 -26.60
C VAL A 66 -11.41 -41.14 -28.07
N GLU A 67 -12.64 -41.08 -28.60
CA GLU A 67 -12.93 -40.73 -29.98
C GLU A 67 -13.14 -39.22 -30.11
N VAL A 68 -12.16 -38.52 -30.68
CA VAL A 68 -12.11 -37.06 -30.80
C VAL A 68 -12.47 -36.58 -32.21
N THR A 69 -12.74 -37.50 -33.15
CA THR A 69 -12.92 -37.17 -34.57
C THR A 69 -14.27 -36.53 -34.89
N GLY A 70 -15.31 -36.81 -34.12
CA GLY A 70 -16.68 -36.38 -34.42
C GLY A 70 -17.32 -37.15 -35.57
N SER A 71 -16.71 -38.24 -36.03
CA SER A 71 -17.15 -39.00 -37.19
C SER A 71 -17.99 -40.20 -36.78
N ASN A 72 -19.25 -40.24 -37.22
CA ASN A 72 -20.11 -41.42 -37.04
C ASN A 72 -19.46 -42.68 -37.62
N ARG A 73 -18.75 -42.57 -38.75
CA ARG A 73 -18.03 -43.69 -39.36
C ARG A 73 -16.96 -44.27 -38.42
N VAL A 74 -16.21 -43.39 -37.74
CA VAL A 74 -15.17 -43.81 -36.79
C VAL A 74 -15.79 -44.40 -35.54
N SER A 75 -16.91 -43.84 -35.07
CA SER A 75 -17.67 -44.42 -33.95
C SER A 75 -18.16 -45.84 -34.28
N ASP A 76 -18.80 -46.02 -35.44
CA ASP A 76 -19.25 -47.34 -35.90
C ASP A 76 -18.06 -48.31 -36.03
N GLU A 77 -16.91 -47.84 -36.53
CA GLU A 77 -15.69 -48.64 -36.66
C GLU A 77 -15.15 -49.10 -35.30
N ILE A 78 -15.16 -48.22 -34.28
CA ILE A 78 -14.79 -48.56 -32.90
C ILE A 78 -15.76 -49.59 -32.34
N ASP A 79 -17.06 -49.36 -32.44
CA ASP A 79 -18.09 -50.26 -31.89
C ASP A 79 -18.03 -51.66 -32.51
N MET A 80 -17.70 -51.75 -33.80
CA MET A 80 -17.55 -53.02 -34.51
C MET A 80 -16.23 -53.76 -34.18
N HIS A 81 -15.16 -53.05 -33.81
CA HIS A 81 -13.81 -53.62 -33.67
C HIS A 81 -13.21 -53.51 -32.27
N ASN A 82 -13.99 -53.10 -31.26
CA ASN A 82 -13.58 -53.07 -29.86
C ASN A 82 -13.56 -54.49 -29.24
N VAL A 83 -12.64 -55.33 -29.74
CA VAL A 83 -12.52 -56.75 -29.36
C VAL A 83 -12.19 -56.94 -27.88
N HIS A 84 -11.52 -55.96 -27.26
CA HIS A 84 -11.11 -56.00 -25.85
C HIS A 84 -12.14 -55.41 -24.88
N GLN A 85 -13.33 -55.01 -25.36
CA GLN A 85 -14.39 -54.38 -24.56
C GLN A 85 -13.90 -53.18 -23.73
N ALA A 86 -13.00 -52.36 -24.30
CA ALA A 86 -12.57 -51.12 -23.67
C ALA A 86 -13.77 -50.17 -23.51
N GLU A 87 -13.78 -49.34 -22.46
CA GLU A 87 -14.77 -48.28 -22.36
C GLU A 87 -14.54 -47.24 -23.47
N VAL A 88 -15.62 -46.65 -24.02
CA VAL A 88 -15.52 -45.68 -25.13
C VAL A 88 -16.12 -44.35 -24.72
N ILE A 89 -15.31 -43.28 -24.81
CA ILE A 89 -15.79 -41.91 -24.77
C ILE A 89 -15.95 -41.43 -26.21
N HIS A 90 -17.20 -41.40 -26.68
CA HIS A 90 -17.55 -40.91 -28.00
C HIS A 90 -17.37 -39.38 -28.11
N SER A 91 -17.41 -38.88 -29.34
CA SER A 91 -17.17 -37.48 -29.73
C SER A 91 -17.84 -36.42 -28.87
N ALA A 92 -19.07 -36.63 -28.38
CA ALA A 92 -19.73 -35.68 -27.50
C ALA A 92 -18.98 -35.51 -26.17
N GLY A 93 -18.57 -36.63 -25.55
CA GLY A 93 -17.76 -36.65 -24.34
C GLY A 93 -16.33 -36.16 -24.58
N ALA A 94 -15.72 -36.53 -25.70
CA ALA A 94 -14.39 -36.05 -26.10
C ALA A 94 -14.36 -34.54 -26.37
N LYS A 95 -15.43 -34.00 -26.97
CA LYS A 95 -15.59 -32.56 -27.17
C LYS A 95 -15.75 -31.83 -25.84
N LEU A 96 -16.52 -32.38 -24.90
CA LEU A 96 -16.61 -31.83 -23.54
C LEU A 96 -15.24 -31.83 -22.85
N MET A 97 -14.48 -32.93 -22.92
CA MET A 97 -13.12 -33.00 -22.38
C MET A 97 -12.19 -31.96 -23.01
N THR A 98 -12.22 -31.80 -24.34
CA THR A 98 -11.43 -30.78 -25.04
C THR A 98 -11.79 -29.36 -24.56
N LEU A 99 -13.08 -29.08 -24.36
CA LEU A 99 -13.52 -27.78 -23.82
C LEU A 99 -13.04 -27.56 -22.38
N LEU A 100 -13.10 -28.60 -21.53
CA LEU A 100 -12.60 -28.55 -20.15
C LEU A 100 -11.09 -28.30 -20.11
N VAL A 101 -10.31 -29.00 -20.94
CA VAL A 101 -8.86 -28.80 -21.07
C VAL A 101 -8.54 -27.37 -21.51
N LYS A 102 -9.21 -26.87 -22.55
CA LYS A 102 -8.99 -25.47 -23.01
C LYS A 102 -9.36 -24.45 -21.94
N ASN A 103 -10.41 -24.70 -21.17
CA ASN A 103 -10.82 -23.83 -20.07
C ASN A 103 -9.81 -23.88 -18.91
N GLU A 104 -9.26 -25.05 -18.60
CA GLU A 104 -8.18 -25.24 -17.62
C GLU A 104 -6.91 -24.50 -18.05
N GLU A 105 -6.43 -24.69 -19.28
CA GLU A 105 -5.25 -23.98 -19.80
C GLU A 105 -5.41 -22.45 -19.72
N LYS A 106 -6.61 -21.95 -20.08
CA LYS A 106 -6.93 -20.53 -19.97
C LYS A 106 -6.89 -20.06 -18.51
N LEU A 107 -7.47 -20.83 -17.59
CA LEU A 107 -7.49 -20.51 -16.17
C LEU A 107 -6.08 -20.49 -15.58
N THR A 108 -5.25 -21.49 -15.90
CA THR A 108 -3.85 -21.55 -15.44
C THR A 108 -3.05 -20.33 -15.92
N LYS A 109 -3.20 -19.95 -17.20
CA LYS A 109 -2.54 -18.75 -17.73
C LYS A 109 -3.00 -17.46 -17.03
N GLN A 110 -4.29 -17.36 -16.71
CA GLN A 110 -4.83 -16.23 -15.96
C GLN A 110 -4.26 -16.20 -14.53
N LEU A 111 -4.15 -17.36 -13.87
CA LEU A 111 -3.57 -17.47 -12.53
C LEU A 111 -2.09 -17.07 -12.52
N GLU A 112 -1.31 -17.45 -13.54
CA GLU A 112 0.10 -17.05 -13.66
C GLU A 112 0.27 -15.52 -13.78
N ILE A 113 -0.58 -14.87 -14.59
CA ILE A 113 -0.57 -13.41 -14.73
C ILE A 113 -0.92 -12.75 -13.40
N GLN A 114 -2.00 -13.19 -12.75
CA GLN A 114 -2.42 -12.67 -11.44
C GLN A 114 -1.36 -12.87 -10.36
N MET A 115 -0.69 -14.03 -10.31
CA MET A 115 0.40 -14.30 -9.38
C MET A 115 1.56 -13.31 -9.54
N ASN A 116 1.93 -12.98 -10.78
CA ASN A 116 2.99 -12.00 -11.04
C ASN A 116 2.56 -10.57 -10.65
N GLU A 117 1.30 -10.20 -10.90
CA GLU A 117 0.75 -8.93 -10.43
C GLU A 117 0.78 -8.84 -8.90
N ILE A 118 0.35 -9.89 -8.20
CA ILE A 118 0.37 -9.95 -6.74
C ILE A 118 1.80 -9.84 -6.19
N ARG A 119 2.79 -10.50 -6.82
CA ARG A 119 4.21 -10.37 -6.43
C ARG A 119 4.70 -8.93 -6.56
N ASN A 120 4.37 -8.26 -7.66
CA ASN A 120 4.74 -6.85 -7.86
C ASN A 120 4.07 -5.94 -6.83
N ILE A 121 2.78 -6.14 -6.56
CA ILE A 121 2.06 -5.39 -5.52
C ILE A 121 2.73 -5.62 -4.15
N SER A 122 3.00 -6.88 -3.79
CA SER A 122 3.66 -7.23 -2.53
C SER A 122 5.02 -6.54 -2.37
N TYR A 123 5.81 -6.48 -3.44
CA TYR A 123 7.11 -5.80 -3.43
C TYR A 123 6.97 -4.29 -3.24
N VAL A 124 6.12 -3.63 -4.03
CA VAL A 124 5.88 -2.18 -3.94
C VAL A 124 5.28 -1.79 -2.58
N THR A 125 4.37 -2.60 -2.04
CA THR A 125 3.81 -2.38 -0.71
C THR A 125 4.88 -2.51 0.37
N GLY A 126 5.79 -3.50 0.29
CA GLY A 126 6.90 -3.62 1.23
C GLY A 126 7.82 -2.39 1.25
N GLU A 127 8.23 -1.92 0.07
CA GLU A 127 9.00 -0.67 -0.08
C GLU A 127 8.26 0.55 0.51
N SER A 128 6.95 0.62 0.30
CA SER A 128 6.12 1.72 0.81
C SER A 128 6.03 1.71 2.33
N VAL A 129 5.95 0.53 2.96
CA VAL A 129 5.96 0.38 4.42
C VAL A 129 7.30 0.83 5.01
N MET A 130 8.43 0.52 4.36
CA MET A 130 9.75 0.98 4.80
C MET A 130 9.86 2.51 4.76
N LYS A 131 9.43 3.16 3.66
CA LYS A 131 9.42 4.63 3.55
C LYS A 131 8.49 5.28 4.59
N MET A 132 7.35 4.65 4.87
CA MET A 132 6.45 5.11 5.92
C MET A 132 7.11 5.04 7.30
N HIS A 133 7.86 3.99 7.61
CA HIS A 133 8.60 3.88 8.86
C HIS A 133 9.64 4.98 9.02
N GLU A 134 10.42 5.27 7.97
CA GLU A 134 11.36 6.38 7.96
C GLU A 134 10.65 7.73 8.21
N SER A 135 9.53 7.98 7.52
CA SER A 135 8.74 9.19 7.72
C SER A 135 8.18 9.32 9.14
N ILE A 136 7.74 8.22 9.75
CA ILE A 136 7.30 8.16 11.15
C ILE A 136 8.45 8.58 12.08
N THR A 137 9.64 8.01 11.93
CA THR A 137 10.78 8.35 12.79
C THR A 137 11.17 9.83 12.67
N HIS A 138 11.16 10.38 11.45
CA HIS A 138 11.43 11.79 11.21
C HIS A 138 10.37 12.69 11.86
N THR A 139 9.09 12.30 11.77
CA THR A 139 7.97 13.02 12.37
C THR A 139 8.06 13.04 13.89
N THR A 140 8.40 11.91 14.53
CA THR A 140 8.63 11.84 15.98
C THR A 140 9.76 12.76 16.42
N SER A 141 10.90 12.73 15.71
CA SER A 141 12.02 13.63 16.01
C SER A 141 11.65 15.11 15.84
N LEU A 142 10.82 15.44 14.86
CA LEU A 142 10.32 16.80 14.65
C LEU A 142 9.39 17.23 15.81
N SER A 143 8.50 16.35 16.27
CA SER A 143 7.66 16.60 17.46
C SER A 143 8.48 16.95 18.69
N ASP A 144 9.54 16.20 18.95
CA ASP A 144 10.42 16.44 20.10
C ASP A 144 11.09 17.82 19.99
N THR A 145 11.58 18.15 18.79
CA THR A 145 12.18 19.47 18.50
C THR A 145 11.18 20.61 18.69
N LEU A 146 9.92 20.42 18.26
CA LEU A 146 8.87 21.41 18.41
C LEU A 146 8.45 21.61 19.87
N ASN A 147 8.43 20.54 20.68
CA ASN A 147 8.19 20.63 22.12
C ASN A 147 9.30 21.44 22.81
N GLU A 148 10.57 21.15 22.51
CA GLU A 148 11.69 21.93 23.04
C GLU A 148 11.61 23.42 22.63
N PHE A 149 11.21 23.69 21.39
CA PHE A 149 10.99 25.04 20.89
C PHE A 149 9.85 25.76 21.63
N ALA A 150 8.73 25.09 21.85
CA ALA A 150 7.59 25.62 22.60
C ALA A 150 7.98 25.97 24.04
N ASP A 151 8.67 25.05 24.73
CA ASP A 151 9.16 25.26 26.11
C ASP A 151 10.10 26.45 26.22
N ARG A 152 11.06 26.56 25.29
CA ARG A 152 11.97 27.71 25.23
C ARG A 152 11.23 29.02 24.99
N THR A 153 10.23 29.01 24.11
CA THR A 153 9.45 30.21 23.80
C THR A 153 8.63 30.66 25.01
N ILE A 154 7.98 29.72 25.72
CA ILE A 154 7.27 30.01 26.98
C ILE A 154 8.22 30.62 28.01
N LYS A 155 9.46 30.12 28.11
CA LYS A 155 10.47 30.68 29.02
C LYS A 155 10.79 32.13 28.66
N HIS A 156 11.03 32.43 27.38
CA HIS A 156 11.31 33.80 26.92
C HIS A 156 10.13 34.75 27.12
N VAL A 157 8.90 34.28 26.94
CA VAL A 157 7.71 35.07 27.26
C VAL A 157 7.66 35.42 28.75
N LYS A 158 7.93 34.46 29.64
CA LYS A 158 7.98 34.69 31.09
C LYS A 158 9.10 35.67 31.48
N GLU A 159 10.28 35.54 30.89
CA GLU A 159 11.40 36.47 31.10
C GLU A 159 11.03 37.90 30.65
N THR A 160 10.36 38.02 29.49
CA THR A 160 9.93 39.32 28.96
C THR A 160 8.83 39.94 29.83
N ASP A 161 7.88 39.15 30.32
CA ASP A 161 6.84 39.60 31.27
C ASP A 161 7.45 40.16 32.56
N GLN A 162 8.51 39.54 33.09
CA GLN A 162 9.24 40.08 34.24
C GLN A 162 9.89 41.43 33.95
N ILE A 163 10.49 41.60 32.77
CA ILE A 163 11.08 42.88 32.33
C ILE A 163 9.98 43.94 32.23
N ILE A 164 8.83 43.62 31.65
CA ILE A 164 7.70 44.54 31.52
C ILE A 164 7.16 44.98 32.88
N LYS A 165 7.05 44.05 33.85
CA LYS A 165 6.69 44.39 35.24
C LYS A 165 7.69 45.36 35.87
N PHE A 166 8.98 45.18 35.61
CA PHE A 166 10.02 46.09 36.10
C PHE A 166 9.94 47.47 35.45
N ILE A 167 9.72 47.55 34.12
CA ILE A 167 9.52 48.83 33.42
C ILE A 167 8.29 49.55 33.96
N ASN A 168 7.17 48.84 34.18
CA ASN A 168 5.97 49.42 34.79
C ASN A 168 6.23 50.04 36.17
N LYS A 169 7.09 49.41 36.98
CA LYS A 169 7.50 49.98 38.26
C LYS A 169 8.32 51.28 38.07
N ILE A 170 9.21 51.31 37.08
CA ILE A 170 10.01 52.51 36.75
C ILE A 170 9.11 53.64 36.24
N THR A 171 8.16 53.36 35.35
CA THR A 171 7.26 54.38 34.79
C THR A 171 6.39 54.98 35.88
N GLN A 172 5.84 54.16 36.79
CA GLN A 172 5.09 54.63 37.96
C GLN A 172 5.94 55.53 38.86
N GLN A 173 7.17 55.12 39.18
CA GLN A 173 8.10 55.95 39.97
C GLN A 173 8.45 57.27 39.26
N THR A 174 8.68 57.21 37.95
CA THR A 174 8.99 58.39 37.12
C THR A 174 7.81 59.35 37.06
N ASN A 175 6.57 58.83 36.99
CA ASN A 175 5.36 59.64 37.01
C ASN A 175 5.22 60.39 38.35
N ILE A 176 5.47 59.72 39.48
CA ILE A 176 5.47 60.34 40.81
C ILE A 176 6.57 61.40 40.93
N LEU A 177 7.78 61.14 40.39
CA LEU A 177 8.86 62.12 40.35
C LEU A 177 8.48 63.37 39.54
N GLY A 178 7.87 63.17 38.36
CA GLY A 178 7.34 64.26 37.54
C GLY A 178 6.24 65.05 38.26
N LEU A 179 5.37 64.39 39.02
CA LEU A 179 4.38 65.04 39.88
C LEU A 179 5.00 65.89 40.98
N ASN A 180 5.97 65.35 41.71
CA ASN A 180 6.67 66.10 42.75
C ASN A 180 7.40 67.32 42.16
N ALA A 181 8.04 67.16 41.00
CA ALA A 181 8.70 68.27 40.30
C ALA A 181 7.70 69.34 39.84
N SER A 182 6.51 68.94 39.38
CA SER A 182 5.45 69.87 38.97
C SER A 182 4.92 70.68 40.17
N ILE A 183 4.77 70.04 41.33
CA ILE A 183 4.37 70.70 42.59
C ILE A 183 5.43 71.72 43.03
N GLU A 184 6.71 71.34 43.02
CA GLU A 184 7.78 72.24 43.44
C GLU A 184 7.97 73.41 42.47
N ALA A 185 7.79 73.16 41.16
CA ALA A 185 7.79 74.20 40.14
C ALA A 185 6.64 75.21 40.34
N ALA A 186 5.44 74.75 40.72
CA ALA A 186 4.34 75.62 41.07
C ALA A 186 4.63 76.44 42.34
N ARG A 187 5.30 75.83 43.33
CA ARG A 187 5.70 76.48 44.58
C ARG A 187 6.73 77.60 44.38
N ALA A 188 7.63 77.43 43.41
CA ALA A 188 8.61 78.45 43.02
C ALA A 188 8.01 79.63 42.22
N GLY A 189 6.71 79.59 41.89
CA GLY A 189 6.01 80.67 41.19
C GLY A 189 6.60 80.96 39.81
N GLU A 190 6.87 82.23 39.51
CA GLU A 190 7.41 82.66 38.22
C GLU A 190 8.78 82.04 37.91
N HIS A 191 9.62 81.79 38.92
CA HIS A 191 10.93 81.17 38.74
C HIS A 191 10.85 79.67 38.38
N GLY A 192 9.70 79.03 38.61
CA GLY A 192 9.48 77.61 38.32
C GLY A 192 8.85 77.31 36.97
N ARG A 193 8.45 78.32 36.17
CA ARG A 193 7.71 78.12 34.90
C ARG A 193 8.38 77.15 33.93
N GLY A 194 9.71 77.25 33.75
CA GLY A 194 10.46 76.34 32.88
C GLY A 194 10.45 74.89 33.40
N PHE A 195 10.64 74.71 34.72
CA PHE A 195 10.60 73.39 35.36
C PHE A 195 9.21 72.76 35.31
N ALA A 196 8.13 73.56 35.37
CA ALA A 196 6.77 73.05 35.26
C ALA A 196 6.49 72.42 33.89
N ILE A 197 7.04 72.99 32.81
CA ILE A 197 6.92 72.44 31.45
C ILE A 197 7.64 71.09 31.36
N VAL A 198 8.89 71.03 31.86
CA VAL A 198 9.68 69.79 31.87
C VAL A 198 8.99 68.71 32.69
N ALA A 199 8.50 69.04 33.89
CA ALA A 199 7.81 68.11 34.76
C ALA A 199 6.56 67.49 34.10
N LYS A 200 5.78 68.31 33.36
CA LYS A 200 4.61 67.83 32.60
C LYS A 200 5.01 66.92 31.44
N GLU A 201 6.09 67.21 30.74
CA GLU A 201 6.58 66.33 29.67
C GLU A 201 7.09 64.99 30.23
N VAL A 202 7.77 65.00 31.39
CA VAL A 202 8.20 63.78 32.10
C VAL A 202 7.00 62.91 32.49
N GLN A 203 5.93 63.49 33.05
CA GLN A 203 4.71 62.74 33.35
C GLN A 203 4.09 62.12 32.09
N LYS A 204 3.99 62.91 31.01
CA LYS A 204 3.44 62.44 29.74
C LYS A 204 4.25 61.27 29.17
N LEU A 205 5.59 61.34 29.23
CA LEU A 205 6.47 60.24 28.81
C LEU A 205 6.28 58.99 29.68
N ALA A 206 6.10 59.17 31.00
CA ALA A 206 5.84 58.06 31.92
C ALA A 206 4.49 57.37 31.62
N THR A 207 3.41 58.13 31.43
CA THR A 207 2.09 57.60 31.05
C THR A 207 2.15 56.88 29.70
N ASN A 208 2.77 57.49 28.69
CA ASN A 208 2.92 56.84 27.38
C ASN A 208 3.70 55.52 27.50
N SER A 209 4.73 55.47 28.34
CA SER A 209 5.53 54.25 28.56
C SER A 209 4.71 53.15 29.26
N GLU A 210 3.82 53.50 30.19
CA GLU A 210 2.85 52.58 30.80
C GLU A 210 1.86 52.03 29.76
N ASP A 211 1.37 52.87 28.84
CA ASP A 211 0.50 52.41 27.76
C ASP A 211 1.23 51.44 26.79
N PHE A 212 2.50 51.71 26.46
CA PHE A 212 3.28 50.83 25.60
C PHE A 212 3.58 49.49 26.26
N THR A 213 3.97 49.48 27.53
CA THR A 213 4.21 48.23 28.28
C THR A 213 2.95 47.39 28.41
N LYS A 214 1.78 48.00 28.60
CA LYS A 214 0.50 47.29 28.57
C LYS A 214 0.25 46.59 27.22
N LYS A 215 0.47 47.29 26.10
CA LYS A 215 0.35 46.72 24.76
C LYS A 215 1.33 45.56 24.53
N ILE A 216 2.57 45.67 25.04
CA ILE A 216 3.52 44.56 24.97
C ILE A 216 3.00 43.35 25.76
N GLY A 217 2.45 43.56 26.95
CA GLY A 217 1.82 42.49 27.74
C GLY A 217 0.68 41.78 26.98
N GLU A 218 -0.17 42.52 26.28
CA GLU A 218 -1.23 41.96 25.44
C GLU A 218 -0.66 41.09 24.30
N ILE A 219 0.44 41.52 23.67
CA ILE A 219 1.12 40.75 22.62
C ILE A 219 1.74 39.47 23.18
N LEU A 220 2.39 39.54 24.36
CA LEU A 220 2.96 38.37 25.03
C LEU A 220 1.88 37.34 25.41
N GLY A 221 0.69 37.80 25.80
CA GLY A 221 -0.47 36.94 26.02
C GLY A 221 -0.85 36.16 24.77
N LYS A 222 -0.99 36.85 23.63
CA LYS A 222 -1.29 36.21 22.33
C LYS A 222 -0.23 35.19 21.92
N ILE A 223 1.06 35.52 22.10
CA ILE A 223 2.16 34.58 21.82
C ILE A 223 2.05 33.33 22.69
N SER A 224 1.66 33.48 23.96
CA SER A 224 1.46 32.33 24.86
C SER A 224 0.31 31.44 24.39
N ASP A 225 -0.79 32.04 23.95
CA ASP A 225 -1.97 31.31 23.44
C ASP A 225 -1.66 30.56 22.13
N GLU A 226 -0.88 31.19 21.24
CA GLU A 226 -0.39 30.56 20.01
C GLU A 226 0.51 29.37 20.31
N ILE A 227 1.43 29.48 21.27
CA ILE A 227 2.29 28.36 21.67
C ILE A 227 1.49 27.23 22.32
N PHE A 228 0.48 27.54 23.13
CA PHE A 228 -0.42 26.51 23.68
C PHE A 228 -1.19 25.76 22.57
N SER A 229 -1.55 26.46 21.49
CA SER A 229 -2.17 25.83 20.33
C SER A 229 -1.19 24.89 19.62
N VAL A 230 0.07 25.31 19.45
CA VAL A 230 1.15 24.47 18.89
C VAL A 230 1.38 23.22 19.73
N THR A 231 1.44 23.29 21.06
CA THR A 231 1.64 22.10 21.90
C THR A 231 0.50 21.10 21.76
N LYS A 232 -0.74 21.58 21.62
CA LYS A 232 -1.90 20.73 21.35
C LYS A 232 -1.82 20.05 19.98
N GLU A 233 -1.36 20.75 18.95
CA GLU A 233 -1.14 20.15 17.63
C GLU A 233 -0.05 19.06 17.67
N ILE A 234 1.01 19.26 18.46
CA ILE A 234 2.06 18.24 18.66
C ILE A 234 1.50 16.97 19.34
N GLU A 235 0.64 17.11 20.35
CA GLU A 235 -0.02 15.96 20.99
C GLU A 235 -0.88 15.15 20.00
N GLN A 236 -1.63 15.85 19.15
CA GLN A 236 -2.41 15.21 18.08
C GLN A 236 -1.51 14.51 17.08
N LEU A 237 -0.42 15.15 16.67
CA LEU A 237 0.55 14.61 15.74
C LEU A 237 1.20 13.33 16.31
N ASN A 238 1.59 13.31 17.59
CA ASN A 238 2.10 12.12 18.27
C ASN A 238 1.10 10.96 18.25
N THR A 239 -0.18 11.24 18.47
CA THR A 239 -1.25 10.24 18.38
C THR A 239 -1.37 9.65 16.97
N ILE A 240 -1.31 10.51 15.94
CA ILE A 240 -1.35 10.09 14.52
C ILE A 240 -0.15 9.19 14.21
N THR A 241 1.05 9.59 14.61
CA THR A 241 2.28 8.84 14.37
C THR A 241 2.25 7.47 15.05
N GLN A 242 1.70 7.37 16.26
CA GLN A 242 1.53 6.08 16.94
C GLN A 242 0.57 5.15 16.21
N ASN A 243 -0.56 5.67 15.69
CA ASN A 243 -1.50 4.89 14.88
C ASN A 243 -0.86 4.43 13.57
N GLN A 244 -0.12 5.31 12.88
CA GLN A 244 0.60 4.96 11.66
C GLN A 244 1.65 3.88 11.90
N HIS A 245 2.34 3.92 13.04
CA HIS A 245 3.30 2.87 13.42
C HIS A 245 2.61 1.51 13.57
N HIS A 246 1.45 1.47 14.24
CA HIS A 246 0.69 0.23 14.40
C HIS A 246 0.21 -0.34 13.05
N MET A 247 -0.41 0.51 12.21
CA MET A 247 -0.86 0.12 10.87
C MET A 247 0.30 -0.36 9.98
N GLY A 248 1.46 0.29 10.08
CA GLY A 248 2.67 -0.11 9.36
C GLY A 248 3.17 -1.49 9.76
N ALA A 249 3.13 -1.83 11.05
CA ALA A 249 3.50 -3.15 11.53
C ALA A 249 2.55 -4.25 11.04
N GLU A 250 1.24 -3.99 11.04
CA GLU A 250 0.24 -4.92 10.48
C GLU A 250 0.44 -5.15 8.98
N LEU A 251 0.67 -4.07 8.21
CA LEU A 251 0.98 -4.15 6.78
C LEU A 251 2.25 -4.94 6.51
N GLN A 252 3.31 -4.73 7.30
CA GLN A 252 4.55 -5.48 7.18
C GLN A 252 4.32 -6.98 7.37
N SER A 253 3.51 -7.36 8.37
CA SER A 253 3.14 -8.75 8.61
C SER A 253 2.33 -9.33 7.45
N ALA A 254 1.36 -8.59 6.92
CA ALA A 254 0.53 -9.02 5.80
C ALA A 254 1.37 -9.23 4.53
N VAL A 255 2.30 -8.32 4.24
CA VAL A 255 3.24 -8.44 3.10
C VAL A 255 4.15 -9.66 3.27
N ALA A 256 4.65 -9.93 4.48
CA ALA A 256 5.47 -11.10 4.75
C ALA A 256 4.71 -12.41 4.52
N GLN A 257 3.47 -12.52 5.02
CA GLN A 257 2.60 -13.69 4.81
C GLN A 257 2.26 -13.89 3.33
N LEU A 258 1.99 -12.79 2.61
CA LEU A 258 1.72 -12.84 1.17
C LEU A 258 2.96 -13.32 0.40
N SER A 259 4.14 -12.82 0.73
CA SER A 259 5.40 -13.25 0.12
C SER A 259 5.68 -14.75 0.35
N GLU A 260 5.35 -15.28 1.53
CA GLU A 260 5.46 -16.71 1.83
C GLU A 260 4.46 -17.55 1.04
N SER A 261 3.22 -17.07 0.88
CA SER A 261 2.17 -17.77 0.12
C SER A 261 2.42 -17.83 -1.39
N LEU A 262 3.32 -16.99 -1.91
CA LEU A 262 3.68 -16.91 -3.33
C LEU A 262 4.93 -17.71 -3.70
N LYS A 263 5.59 -18.35 -2.72
CA LYS A 263 6.71 -19.29 -2.91
C LYS A 263 6.19 -20.67 -3.26
#